data_AF-A0A2N0ZV94-F1
#
_entry.id   AF-A0A2N0ZV94-F1
#
_cell.length_a   1.000
_cell.length_b   1.000
_cell.length_c   1.000
_cell.angle_alpha   90.00
_cell.angle_beta   90.00
_cell.angle_gamma   90.00
#
_symmetry.space_group_name_H-M   'P 1'
#
loop_
_entity.id
_entity.type
_entity.pdbx_description
1 polymer ?
#
loop_
_entity_poly.entity_id
_entity_poly.type
_entity_poly.pdbx_seq_one_letter_code
_entity_poly.pdbx_strand_id
1 'polypeptide(L)'
;MLKRLKLFALSALILPVIACSSSGAPSDSEIKELVVSKVTRNMSDQSLKDQVELDYTECKATETEGKYFCVVSVGIDYEGERQVDTRGWSFTKANDDWFIKGPFAISGEDRARAEGK
;
A
#
# COMPACT_ATOMS: atom_id res chain seq x y z
N MET A 1 0.55 15.50 -64.58
CA MET A 1 -0.25 15.98 -63.43
C MET A 1 -1.39 15.00 -63.19
N LEU A 2 -1.21 14.04 -62.27
CA LEU A 2 -2.22 13.03 -61.96
C LEU A 2 -3.05 13.48 -60.73
N LYS A 3 -4.37 13.32 -60.86
CA LYS A 3 -5.41 13.81 -59.96
C LYS A 3 -5.39 13.07 -58.61
N ARG A 4 -5.76 13.85 -57.59
CA ARG A 4 -5.90 13.55 -56.17
C ARG A 4 -6.64 12.24 -55.90
N LEU A 5 -6.01 11.32 -55.16
CA LEU A 5 -6.66 10.23 -54.46
C LEU A 5 -6.89 10.68 -53.00
N LYS A 6 -8.12 11.08 -52.67
CA LYS A 6 -8.57 11.26 -51.28
C LYS A 6 -10.02 10.85 -51.22
N LEU A 7 -10.29 9.71 -50.62
CA LEU A 7 -11.40 9.43 -49.72
C LEU A 7 -11.33 7.93 -49.40
N PHE A 8 -11.15 7.58 -48.13
CA PHE A 8 -12.19 6.89 -47.37
C PHE A 8 -11.77 6.93 -45.89
N ALA A 9 -12.67 7.48 -45.08
CA ALA A 9 -12.56 7.51 -43.64
C ALA A 9 -12.55 6.08 -43.09
N LEU A 10 -11.56 5.77 -42.25
CA LEU A 10 -11.65 4.65 -41.31
C LEU A 10 -11.72 5.27 -39.91
N SER A 11 -12.95 5.52 -39.47
CA SER A 11 -13.27 5.59 -38.05
C SER A 11 -13.31 4.17 -37.51
N ALA A 12 -12.37 3.83 -36.62
CA ALA A 12 -12.36 2.69 -35.71
C ALA A 12 -10.93 2.66 -35.13
N LEU A 13 -10.64 2.68 -33.85
CA LEU A 13 -11.36 2.28 -32.65
C LEU A 13 -10.85 3.22 -31.56
N ILE A 14 -11.73 3.96 -30.88
CA ILE A 14 -11.40 4.42 -29.54
C ILE A 14 -11.38 3.15 -28.71
N LEU A 15 -10.19 2.62 -28.44
CA LEU A 15 -10.02 1.62 -27.41
C LEU A 15 -10.54 2.27 -26.13
N PRO A 16 -11.58 1.73 -25.46
CA PRO A 16 -11.66 1.96 -24.04
C PRO A 16 -10.39 1.33 -23.50
N VAL A 17 -9.42 2.15 -23.13
CA VAL A 17 -8.42 1.73 -22.15
C VAL A 17 -9.26 1.50 -20.90
N ILE A 18 -9.77 0.28 -20.77
CA ILE A 18 -10.22 -0.25 -19.49
C ILE A 18 -8.93 -0.20 -18.69
N ALA A 19 -8.71 0.90 -17.98
CA ALA A 19 -7.81 0.90 -16.86
C ALA A 19 -8.32 -0.26 -16.01
N CYS A 20 -7.51 -1.32 -15.95
CA CYS A 20 -7.73 -2.39 -15.00
C CYS A 20 -7.71 -1.69 -13.64
N SER A 21 -8.89 -1.35 -13.11
CA SER A 21 -9.04 -0.98 -11.72
C SER A 21 -8.58 -2.19 -10.93
N SER A 22 -7.29 -2.22 -10.56
CA SER A 22 -6.77 -3.06 -9.50
C SER A 22 -7.42 -2.55 -8.20
N SER A 23 -8.71 -2.83 -8.05
CA SER A 23 -9.60 -2.33 -7.01
C SER A 23 -9.41 -3.08 -5.70
N GLY A 24 -8.35 -3.89 -5.59
CA GLY A 24 -7.95 -4.53 -4.35
C GLY A 24 -7.27 -3.56 -3.38
N ALA A 25 -7.37 -3.86 -2.09
CA ALA A 25 -6.48 -3.32 -1.07
C ALA A 25 -5.00 -3.58 -1.45
N PRO A 26 -4.03 -2.82 -0.91
CA PRO A 26 -2.63 -3.18 -1.03
C PRO A 26 -2.42 -4.60 -0.52
N SER A 27 -1.63 -5.39 -1.25
CA SER A 27 -1.23 -6.74 -0.84
C SER A 27 -0.32 -6.69 0.38
N ASP A 28 -0.26 -7.76 1.16
CA ASP A 28 0.63 -7.84 2.33
C ASP A 28 2.11 -7.62 1.97
N SER A 29 2.53 -8.03 0.78
CA SER A 29 3.88 -7.74 0.27
C SER A 29 4.12 -6.24 0.03
N GLU A 30 3.15 -5.55 -0.57
CA GLU A 30 3.24 -4.09 -0.78
C GLU A 30 3.21 -3.35 0.55
N ILE A 31 2.38 -3.79 1.51
CA ILE A 31 2.35 -3.24 2.86
C ILE A 31 3.70 -3.46 3.55
N LYS A 32 4.26 -4.68 3.48
CA LYS A 32 5.56 -5.02 4.07
C LYS A 32 6.65 -4.12 3.52
N GLU A 33 6.77 -4.04 2.21
CA GLU A 33 7.79 -3.20 1.56
C GLU A 33 7.68 -1.74 2.02
N LEU A 34 6.50 -1.14 1.92
CA LEU A 34 6.31 0.28 2.17
C LEU A 34 6.42 0.63 3.65
N VAL A 35 5.77 -0.13 4.52
CA VAL A 35 5.76 0.14 5.97
C VAL A 35 7.11 -0.16 6.59
N VAL A 36 7.70 -1.32 6.31
CA VAL A 36 9.02 -1.67 6.86
C VAL A 36 10.08 -0.71 6.33
N SER A 37 10.05 -0.34 5.05
CA SER A 37 10.96 0.68 4.51
C SER A 37 10.83 2.01 5.26
N LYS A 38 9.60 2.46 5.55
CA LYS A 38 9.37 3.72 6.26
C LYS A 38 9.77 3.68 7.74
N VAL A 39 9.55 2.55 8.42
CA VAL A 39 9.99 2.33 9.82
C VAL A 39 11.51 2.30 9.89
N THR A 40 12.14 1.49 9.04
CA THR A 40 13.60 1.26 9.05
C THR A 40 14.41 2.44 8.54
N ARG A 41 13.84 3.32 7.70
CA ARG A 41 14.54 4.51 7.17
C ARG A 41 15.10 5.43 8.25
N ASN A 42 14.45 5.49 9.40
CA ASN A 42 14.86 6.34 10.53
C ASN A 42 15.73 5.60 11.56
N MET A 43 15.99 4.31 11.36
CA MET A 43 16.85 3.52 12.24
C MET A 43 18.31 3.66 11.83
N SER A 44 19.20 3.83 12.81
CA SER A 44 20.65 3.88 12.56
C SER A 44 21.30 2.50 12.60
N ASP A 45 20.78 1.60 13.43
CA ASP A 45 21.30 0.25 13.59
C ASP A 45 20.79 -0.66 12.46
N GLN A 46 21.72 -1.16 11.63
CA GLN A 46 21.38 -2.03 10.52
C GLN A 46 20.92 -3.42 10.98
N SER A 47 21.46 -3.94 12.08
CA SER A 47 21.10 -5.26 12.61
C SER A 47 19.66 -5.31 13.09
N LEU A 48 19.13 -4.18 13.58
CA LEU A 48 17.72 -4.08 13.96
C LEU A 48 16.80 -3.96 12.76
N LYS A 49 17.24 -3.33 11.65
CA LYS A 49 16.42 -3.22 10.44
C LYS A 49 16.11 -4.58 9.84
N ASP A 50 17.07 -5.49 9.87
CA ASP A 50 16.94 -6.83 9.31
C ASP A 50 16.01 -7.73 10.17
N GLN A 51 15.68 -7.31 11.40
CA GLN A 51 14.78 -8.00 12.33
C GLN A 51 13.36 -7.43 12.33
N VAL A 52 13.07 -6.40 11.53
CA VAL A 52 11.74 -5.80 11.42
C VAL A 52 10.83 -6.66 10.55
N GLU A 53 9.74 -7.14 11.13
CA GLU A 53 8.74 -7.95 10.41
C GLU A 53 7.32 -7.42 10.59
N LEU A 54 6.43 -7.82 9.67
CA LEU A 54 4.99 -7.56 9.80
C LEU A 54 4.33 -8.73 10.52
N ASP A 55 3.69 -8.42 11.64
CA ASP A 55 2.97 -9.41 12.45
C ASP A 55 1.47 -9.42 12.13
N TYR A 56 0.94 -8.27 11.70
CA TYR A 56 -0.50 -8.12 11.43
C TYR A 56 -0.78 -7.03 10.41
N THR A 57 -1.76 -7.28 9.54
CA THR A 57 -2.33 -6.32 8.61
C THR A 57 -3.86 -6.44 8.56
N GLU A 58 -4.55 -5.31 8.65
CA GLU A 58 -5.98 -5.23 8.34
C GLU A 58 -6.27 -3.91 7.62
N CYS A 59 -6.67 -3.99 6.36
CA CYS A 59 -6.97 -2.81 5.54
C CYS A 59 -8.47 -2.66 5.30
N LYS A 60 -8.96 -1.43 5.40
CA LYS A 60 -10.33 -1.03 5.08
C LYS A 60 -10.32 0.05 4.01
N ALA A 61 -11.18 -0.09 3.01
CA ALA A 61 -11.41 0.96 2.03
C ALA A 61 -11.98 2.20 2.73
N THR A 62 -11.56 3.38 2.28
CA THR A 62 -12.15 4.65 2.70
C THR A 62 -13.24 5.07 1.70
N GLU A 63 -13.89 6.22 1.95
CA GLU A 63 -14.87 6.80 1.02
C GLU A 63 -14.28 7.18 -0.34
N THR A 64 -12.94 7.35 -0.43
CA THR A 64 -12.27 7.66 -1.69
C THR A 64 -11.75 6.38 -2.34
N GLU A 65 -12.08 6.19 -3.63
CA GLU A 65 -11.56 5.07 -4.42
C GLU A 65 -10.03 5.05 -4.41
N GLY A 66 -9.46 3.84 -4.31
CA GLY A 66 -8.02 3.65 -4.26
C GLY A 66 -7.36 4.13 -2.97
N LYS A 67 -8.12 4.54 -1.95
CA LYS A 67 -7.59 4.90 -0.63
C LYS A 67 -8.02 3.90 0.44
N TYR A 68 -7.05 3.44 1.20
CA TYR A 68 -7.22 2.47 2.27
C TYR A 68 -6.62 3.00 3.57
N PHE A 69 -7.23 2.63 4.68
CA PHE A 69 -6.63 2.75 6.00
C PHE A 69 -6.33 1.36 6.54
N CYS A 70 -5.07 1.11 6.88
CA CYS A 70 -4.59 -0.17 7.35
C CYS A 70 -4.10 -0.05 8.79
N VAL A 71 -4.54 -0.98 9.65
CA VAL A 71 -3.93 -1.24 10.94
C VAL A 71 -2.80 -2.23 10.71
N VAL A 72 -1.60 -1.89 11.16
CA VAL A 72 -0.40 -2.68 10.93
C VAL A 72 0.35 -2.86 12.25
N SER A 73 0.68 -4.09 12.59
CA SER A 73 1.63 -4.40 13.66
C SER A 73 2.98 -4.71 13.04
N VAL A 74 3.98 -3.94 13.44
CA VAL A 74 5.37 -4.19 13.11
C VAL A 74 6.04 -4.68 14.37
N GLY A 75 6.74 -5.81 14.30
CA GLY A 75 7.53 -6.26 15.43
C GLY A 75 9.02 -6.31 15.09
N ILE A 76 9.83 -6.24 16.14
CA ILE A 76 11.28 -6.35 16.08
C ILE A 76 11.70 -7.35 17.16
N ASP A 77 12.53 -8.32 16.77
CA ASP A 77 13.22 -9.15 17.75
C ASP A 77 14.43 -8.40 18.28
N TYR A 78 14.52 -8.25 19.59
CA TYR A 78 15.63 -7.57 20.24
C TYR A 78 15.96 -8.27 21.56
N GLU A 79 17.21 -8.73 21.69
CA GLU A 79 17.71 -9.40 22.90
C GLU A 79 16.88 -10.61 23.37
N GLY A 80 16.23 -11.31 22.43
CA GLY A 80 15.39 -12.47 22.71
C GLY A 80 13.93 -12.13 23.08
N GLU A 81 13.55 -10.85 23.02
CA GLU A 81 12.19 -10.38 23.22
C GLU A 81 11.61 -9.81 21.92
N ARG A 82 10.34 -10.15 21.66
CA ARG A 82 9.56 -9.59 20.54
C ARG A 82 8.91 -8.29 20.98
N GLN A 83 9.34 -7.17 20.43
CA GLN A 83 8.71 -5.86 20.66
C GLN A 83 7.78 -5.53 19.49
N VAL A 84 6.49 -5.32 19.76
CA VAL A 84 5.48 -5.03 18.74
C VAL A 84 4.94 -3.62 18.87
N ASP A 85 4.85 -2.88 17.77
CA ASP A 85 4.15 -1.60 17.68
C ASP A 85 3.02 -1.66 16.66
N THR A 86 1.78 -1.45 17.12
CA THR A 86 0.60 -1.39 16.27
C THR A 86 0.16 0.06 16.00
N ARG A 87 0.08 0.41 14.72
CA ARG A 87 -0.23 1.76 14.22
C ARG A 87 -1.11 1.75 12.98
N GLY A 88 -1.71 2.89 12.68
CA GLY A 88 -2.51 3.12 11.50
C GLY A 88 -1.69 3.71 10.35
N TRP A 89 -2.01 3.31 9.13
CA TRP A 89 -1.33 3.76 7.91
C TRP A 89 -2.37 4.00 6.80
N SER A 90 -2.25 5.13 6.11
CA SER A 90 -3.08 5.42 4.93
C SER A 90 -2.30 5.06 3.67
N PHE A 91 -2.94 4.27 2.82
CA PHE A 91 -2.44 3.86 1.50
C PHE A 91 -3.29 4.56 0.43
N THR A 92 -2.65 5.13 -0.58
CA THR A 92 -3.32 5.72 -1.74
C THR A 92 -2.70 5.13 -2.99
N LYS A 93 -3.55 4.62 -3.91
CA LYS A 93 -3.11 4.13 -5.21
C LYS A 93 -3.10 5.27 -6.23
N ALA A 94 -2.00 5.42 -6.97
CA ALA A 94 -1.92 6.31 -8.12
C ALA A 94 -0.95 5.74 -9.15
N ASN A 95 -1.36 5.71 -10.43
CA ASN A 95 -0.54 5.17 -11.53
C ASN A 95 -0.01 3.75 -11.25
N ASP A 96 -0.87 2.87 -10.75
CA ASP A 96 -0.55 1.49 -10.32
C ASP A 96 0.38 1.35 -9.10
N ASP A 97 0.95 2.45 -8.60
CA ASP A 97 1.81 2.47 -7.41
C ASP A 97 1.03 2.80 -6.13
N TRP A 98 1.55 2.33 -4.98
CA TRP A 98 1.03 2.65 -3.66
C TRP A 98 1.89 3.67 -2.92
N PHE A 99 1.22 4.67 -2.34
CA PHE A 99 1.84 5.72 -1.55
C PHE A 99 1.31 5.67 -0.11
N ILE A 100 2.21 5.82 0.87
CA ILE A 100 1.85 5.69 2.29
C ILE A 100 2.06 6.96 3.12
N LYS A 101 1.11 7.21 4.02
CA LYS A 101 1.18 8.22 5.09
C LYS A 101 0.93 7.57 6.44
N GLY A 102 1.63 8.03 7.48
CA GLY A 102 1.61 7.47 8.83
C GLY A 102 3.00 7.51 9.47
N PRO A 103 3.16 6.94 10.67
CA PRO A 103 2.12 6.23 11.43
C PRO A 103 1.08 7.17 12.06
N PHE A 104 -0.14 6.67 12.26
CA PHE A 104 -1.22 7.34 12.98
C PHE A 104 -1.59 6.58 14.26
N ALA A 105 -2.10 7.31 15.25
CA ALA A 105 -2.78 6.68 16.38
C ALA A 105 -4.04 5.95 15.89
N ILE A 106 -4.36 4.84 16.55
CA ILE A 106 -5.55 4.02 16.28
C ILE A 106 -6.41 3.94 17.54
N SER A 107 -7.66 3.51 17.38
CA SER A 107 -8.54 3.27 18.52
C SER A 107 -8.03 2.12 19.39
N GLY A 108 -8.44 2.10 20.66
CA GLY A 108 -8.12 0.99 21.57
C GLY A 108 -8.71 -0.33 21.08
N GLU A 109 -9.88 -0.30 20.43
CA GLU A 109 -10.53 -1.49 19.86
C GLU A 109 -9.73 -2.06 18.69
N ASP A 110 -9.25 -1.20 17.80
CA ASP A 110 -8.40 -1.64 16.67
C ASP A 110 -7.09 -2.23 17.16
N ARG A 111 -6.49 -1.62 18.20
CA ARG A 111 -5.28 -2.16 18.84
C ARG A 111 -5.53 -3.53 19.47
N ALA A 112 -6.55 -3.64 20.32
CA ALA A 112 -6.90 -4.89 20.98
C ALA A 112 -7.22 -6.01 19.96
N ARG A 113 -7.86 -5.67 18.84
CA ARG A 113 -8.13 -6.61 17.76
C ARG A 113 -6.85 -7.08 17.05
N ALA A 114 -5.86 -6.21 16.87
CA ALA A 114 -4.60 -6.55 16.23
C ALA A 114 -3.68 -7.37 17.16
N GLU A 115 -3.64 -7.03 18.44
CA GLU A 115 -2.76 -7.67 19.45
C GLU A 115 -3.36 -8.96 20.05
N GLY A 116 -4.67 -9.18 19.88
CA GLY A 116 -5.38 -10.39 20.33
C GLY A 116 -5.44 -11.52 19.30
N LYS A 117 -4.74 -11.42 18.17
CA LYS A 117 -4.62 -12.48 17.16
C LYS A 117 -3.29 -13.20 17.29
#